data_AF-A0A7V2T4M4-F1
#
_entry.id   AF-A0A7V2T4M4-F1
#
_cell.length_a   1.000
_cell.length_b   1.000
_cell.length_c   1.000
_cell.angle_alpha   90.00
_cell.angle_beta   90.00
_cell.angle_gamma   90.00
#
_symmetry.space_group_name_H-M   'P 1'
#
loop_
_entity.id
_entity.type
_entity.pdbx_description
1 polymer ?
#
loop_
_entity_poly.entity_id
_entity_poly.type
_entity_poly.pdbx_seq_one_letter_code
_entity_poly.pdbx_strand_id
1 'polypeptide(L)' 'MPRKRTVRGLHLPPPRPTRWALGYLLLYLGLPLVGLLALIDLALYVLFTEVLGRCYGIFCLFG' A
#
# COMPACT_ATOMS: atom_id res chain seq x y z
N MET A 1 7.24 26.88 4.35
CA MET A 1 5.85 27.42 4.35
C MET A 1 5.33 27.45 2.92
N PRO A 2 4.09 27.00 2.63
CA PRO A 2 3.56 27.02 1.27
C PRO A 2 3.50 28.47 0.77
N ARG A 3 4.10 28.73 -0.39
CA ARG A 3 4.15 30.07 -1.01
C ARG A 3 2.72 30.48 -1.36
N LYS A 4 2.18 31.55 -0.74
CA LYS A 4 0.86 32.09 -1.08
C LYS A 4 0.87 32.49 -2.55
N ARG A 5 0.25 31.69 -3.42
CA ARG A 5 0.18 31.94 -4.85
C ARG A 5 -1.21 32.48 -5.18
N THR A 6 -1.29 33.72 -5.63
CA THR A 6 -2.53 34.37 -6.04
C THR A 6 -2.88 33.88 -7.44
N VAL A 7 -4.10 33.36 -7.64
CA VAL A 7 -4.59 32.95 -8.96
C VAL A 7 -5.66 33.95 -9.37
N ARG A 8 -5.40 34.75 -10.42
CA ARG A 8 -6.31 35.82 -10.89
C ARG A 8 -6.75 36.81 -9.79
N GLY A 9 -5.85 37.13 -8.86
CA GLY A 9 -6.15 38.04 -7.74
C GLY A 9 -6.96 37.42 -6.59
N LEU A 10 -7.42 36.16 -6.71
CA LEU A 10 -8.04 35.43 -5.60
C LEU A 10 -7.00 34.64 -4.81
N HIS A 11 -7.09 34.74 -3.48
CA HIS A 11 -6.36 33.90 -2.54
C HIS A 11 -7.21 32.66 -2.22
N LEU A 12 -6.83 31.52 -2.78
CA LEU A 12 -7.43 30.24 -2.44
C LEU A 12 -6.81 29.70 -1.14
N PRO A 13 -7.61 29.14 -0.22
CA PRO A 13 -7.09 28.48 0.96
C PRO A 13 -6.28 27.24 0.55
N PRO A 14 -5.27 26.84 1.36
CA PRO A 14 -4.49 25.65 1.09
C PRO A 14 -5.38 24.39 1.11
N PRO A 15 -5.05 23.36 0.29
CA PRO A 15 -5.79 22.11 0.30
C PRO A 15 -5.70 21.48 1.70
N ARG A 16 -6.86 21.13 2.27
CA ARG A 16 -6.94 20.48 3.58
C ARG A 16 -6.93 18.96 3.40
N PRO A 17 -6.20 18.20 4.24
CA PRO A 17 -6.31 16.76 4.22
C PRO A 17 -7.76 16.37 4.58
N THR A 18 -8.42 15.66 3.67
CA THR A 18 -9.78 15.14 3.86
C THR A 18 -9.72 13.63 4.11
N ARG A 19 -10.79 13.06 4.67
CA ARG A 19 -10.91 11.60 4.77
C ARG A 19 -10.81 10.91 3.40
N TRP A 20 -11.27 11.58 2.36
CA TRP A 20 -11.12 11.14 0.97
C TRP A 20 -9.66 11.08 0.52
N ALA A 21 -8.80 11.99 0.98
CA ALA A 21 -7.37 11.93 0.68
C ALA A 21 -6.72 10.67 1.27
N LEU A 22 -7.13 10.23 2.47
CA LEU A 22 -6.71 8.96 3.04
C LEU A 22 -7.20 7.78 2.19
N GLY A 23 -8.46 7.81 1.76
CA GLY A 23 -9.02 6.79 0.86
C GLY A 23 -8.22 6.66 -0.44
N TYR A 24 -7.88 7.78 -1.08
CA TYR A 24 -7.05 7.77 -2.29
C TYR A 24 -5.62 7.27 -2.03
N LEU A 25 -5.03 7.66 -0.90
CA LEU A 25 -3.70 7.16 -0.52
C LEU A 25 -3.71 5.63 -0.33
N LEU A 26 -4.71 5.10 0.37
CA LEU A 26 -4.86 3.65 0.53
C LEU A 26 -5.12 2.95 -0.80
N LEU A 27 -5.96 3.52 -1.67
CA LEU A 27 -6.31 2.89 -2.95
C LEU A 27 -5.13 2.90 -3.94
N TYR A 28 -4.42 4.01 -4.07
CA TYR A 28 -3.40 4.17 -5.11
C TYR A 28 -1.99 3.88 -4.64
N LEU A 29 -1.71 3.91 -3.34
CA LEU A 29 -0.40 3.55 -2.79
C LEU A 29 -0.47 2.28 -1.94
N GLY A 30 -1.47 2.20 -1.05
CA GLY A 30 -1.66 1.03 -0.18
C GLY A 30 -1.95 -0.25 -0.96
N LEU A 31 -2.96 -0.21 -1.83
CA LEU A 31 -3.41 -1.39 -2.59
C LEU A 31 -2.30 -1.99 -3.48
N PRO A 32 -1.56 -1.22 -4.31
CA PRO A 32 -0.49 -1.81 -5.11
C PRO A 32 0.66 -2.34 -4.26
N LEU A 33 1.00 -1.65 -3.15
CA LEU A 33 2.03 -2.12 -2.24
C LEU A 33 1.65 -3.45 -1.58
N VAL A 34 0.44 -3.52 -1.02
CA VAL A 34 -0.09 -4.75 -0.42
C VAL A 34 -0.22 -5.85 -1.46
N GLY A 35 -0.67 -5.54 -2.66
CA GLY A 35 -0.76 -6.50 -3.76
C GLY A 35 0.60 -7.08 -4.14
N LEU A 36 1.64 -6.24 -4.23
CA LEU A 36 3.01 -6.70 -4.50
C LEU A 36 3.54 -7.60 -3.37
N LEU A 37 3.32 -7.20 -2.11
CA LEU A 37 3.73 -8.01 -0.96
C LEU A 37 3.02 -9.37 -0.95
N ALA A 38 1.71 -9.39 -1.27
CA ALA A 38 0.95 -10.63 -1.35
C ALA A 38 1.44 -11.55 -2.48
N LEU A 39 1.83 -11.00 -3.63
CA LEU A 39 2.43 -11.77 -4.71
C LEU A 39 3.78 -12.36 -4.31
N ILE A 40 4.61 -11.60 -3.61
CA ILE A 40 5.89 -12.09 -3.08
C ILE A 40 5.64 -13.23 -2.09
N ASP A 41 4.69 -13.06 -1.17
CA ASP A 41 4.37 -14.09 -0.18
C ASP A 41 3.83 -15.37 -0.82
N LEU A 42 3.00 -15.24 -1.87
CA LEU A 42 2.53 -16.38 -2.66
C LEU A 42 3.70 -17.09 -3.37
N ALA A 43 4.63 -16.35 -3.95
CA ALA A 43 5.80 -16.93 -4.59
C ALA A 43 6.70 -17.67 -3.59
N LEU A 44 6.90 -17.10 -2.40
CA LEU A 44 7.62 -17.75 -1.30
C LEU A 44 6.89 -19.01 -0.84
N TYR A 45 5.57 -18.96 -0.64
CA TYR A 45 4.77 -20.12 -0.27
C TYR A 45 4.99 -21.27 -1.26
N VAL A 46 4.81 -21.03 -2.57
CA VAL A 46 5.02 -22.04 -3.62
C VAL A 46 6.45 -22.55 -3.62
N LEU A 47 7.45 -21.67 -3.47
CA LEU A 47 8.85 -22.08 -3.41
C LEU A 47 9.11 -23.03 -2.25
N PHE A 48 8.62 -22.70 -1.05
CA PHE A 48 8.87 -23.51 0.13
C PHE A 48 8.09 -24.82 0.15
N THR A 49 6.85 -24.83 -0.33
CA THR A 49 6.02 -26.05 -0.38
C THR A 49 6.46 -27.00 -1.49
N GLU A 50 6.66 -26.50 -2.71
CA GLU A 50 6.92 -27.35 -3.88
C GLU A 50 8.41 -27.69 -4.04
N VAL A 51 9.33 -26.78 -3.70
CA VAL A 51 10.77 -26.98 -3.95
C VAL A 51 11.49 -27.48 -2.71
N LEU A 52 11.22 -26.90 -1.54
CA LEU A 52 11.91 -27.26 -0.31
C LEU A 52 11.18 -28.33 0.51
N GLY A 53 9.93 -28.66 0.17
CA GLY A 53 9.10 -29.63 0.90
C GLY A 53 8.90 -29.25 2.37
N ARG A 54 8.97 -27.95 2.69
CA ARG A 54 8.91 -27.40 4.04
C ARG A 54 7.62 -26.60 4.20
N CYS A 55 7.00 -26.70 5.37
CA CYS A 55 5.84 -25.90 5.71
C CYS A 55 6.23 -24.41 5.82
N TYR A 56 5.47 -23.51 5.21
CA TYR A 56 5.76 -22.07 5.17
C TYR A 56 4.70 -21.26 5.93
N GLY A 57 5.15 -20.33 6.77
CA GLY A 57 4.29 -19.40 7.49
C GLY A 57 3.38 -20.05 8.54
N ILE A 58 2.13 -19.60 8.61
CA ILE A 58 1.14 -20.06 9.60
C ILE A 58 0.78 -21.55 9.41
N PHE A 59 0.91 -22.07 8.18
CA PHE A 59 0.70 -23.49 7.90
C PHE A 59 1.75 -24.39 8.58
N CYS A 60 2.86 -23.82 9.06
CA CYS A 60 3.86 -24.53 9.85
C CYS A 60 3.46 -24.65 11.35
N LEU A 61 2.50 -23.85 11.84
CA LEU A 61 2.05 -23.87 13.24
C LEU A 61 1.04 -24.99 13.53
N PHE A 62 0.41 -25.55 12.50
CA PHE A 62 -0.58 -26.64 12.60
C PHE A 62 -0.07 -27.98 12.04
N GLY A 63 1.24 -28.05 11.72
CA GLY A 63 1.90 -29.23 11.16
C GLY A 63 2.60 -30.09 12.20
#